data_AF-A0A0K8PJ51-F1
#
_entry.id   AF-A0A0K8PJ51-F1
#
_cell.length_a   1.000
_cell.length_b   1.000
_cell.length_c   1.000
_cell.angle_alpha   90.00
_cell.angle_beta   90.00
_cell.angle_gamma   90.00
#
_symmetry.space_group_name_H-M   'P 1'
#
loop_
_entity.id
_entity.type
_entity.pdbx_description
1 polymer ?
#
loop_
_entity_poly.entity_id
_entity_poly.type
_entity_poly.pdbx_seq_one_letter_code
_entity_poly.pdbx_strand_id
1 'polypeptide(L)'
;MFSAPSASAANTFCVYTTDAFRGGQACWTPNGDKLEGCDMEADGLRPRVEMTYPGGSVSFQVFGGNGKCRETAKNLPEGTRVTVKVCLKKGDAGREVYCNSESGTA
;
A
#
# COMPACT_ATOMS: atom_id res chain seq x y z
N MET A 1 32.26 2.06 -23.67
CA MET A 1 30.99 2.78 -23.40
C MET A 1 30.38 2.14 -22.17
N PHE A 2 30.31 2.85 -21.05
CA PHE A 2 29.66 2.34 -19.84
C PHE A 2 28.19 2.79 -19.89
N SER A 3 27.28 1.88 -20.23
CA SER A 3 25.85 2.12 -20.05
C SER A 3 25.57 2.12 -18.56
N ALA A 4 25.39 3.31 -17.98
CA ALA A 4 24.82 3.40 -16.65
C ALA A 4 23.41 2.79 -16.71
N PRO A 5 23.05 1.85 -15.83
CA PRO A 5 21.68 1.38 -15.75
C PRO A 5 20.80 2.60 -15.46
N SER A 6 19.72 2.76 -16.21
CA SER A 6 18.70 3.75 -15.90
C SER A 6 18.24 3.50 -14.47
N ALA A 7 18.65 4.36 -13.54
CA ALA A 7 18.09 4.39 -12.21
C ALA A 7 16.60 4.63 -12.39
N SER A 8 15.79 3.59 -12.22
CA SER A 8 14.35 3.73 -12.14
C SER A 8 14.12 4.48 -10.83
N ALA A 9 13.91 5.79 -10.93
CA ALA A 9 13.71 6.64 -9.76
C ALA A 9 12.58 6.02 -8.94
N ALA A 10 12.92 5.61 -7.72
CA ALA A 10 11.96 5.14 -6.77
C ALA A 10 11.01 6.30 -6.45
N ASN A 11 9.76 6.19 -6.90
CA ASN A 11 8.77 7.26 -6.78
C ASN A 11 7.77 6.92 -5.68
N THR A 12 7.42 7.91 -4.87
CA THR A 12 6.28 7.83 -3.96
C THR A 12 5.00 7.70 -4.78
N PHE A 13 4.17 6.72 -4.46
CA PHE A 13 2.88 6.53 -5.10
C PHE A 13 1.80 6.15 -4.09
N CYS A 14 0.55 6.49 -4.39
CA CYS A 14 -0.59 6.23 -3.53
C CYS A 14 -1.70 5.52 -4.31
N VAL A 15 -2.17 4.43 -3.73
CA VAL A 15 -3.25 3.60 -4.25
C VAL A 15 -4.50 3.87 -3.43
N TYR A 16 -5.62 4.07 -4.11
CA TYR A 16 -6.93 4.27 -3.49
C TYR A 16 -7.84 3.12 -3.84
N THR A 17 -8.72 2.75 -2.92
CA THR A 17 -9.80 1.79 -3.16
C THR A 17 -10.74 2.31 -4.26
N THR A 18 -11.40 1.37 -4.95
CA THR A 18 -12.24 1.68 -6.12
C THR A 18 -13.69 2.05 -5.79
N ASP A 19 -14.01 2.20 -4.51
CA ASP A 19 -15.31 2.70 -4.09
C ASP A 19 -15.50 4.19 -4.45
N ALA A 20 -16.74 4.65 -4.43
CA ALA A 20 -17.10 6.00 -4.86
C ALA A 20 -16.46 7.12 -4.01
N PHE A 21 -16.02 6.80 -2.79
CA PHE A 21 -15.56 7.77 -1.81
C PHE A 21 -14.08 7.61 -1.44
N ARG A 22 -13.42 6.57 -1.98
CA ARG A 22 -12.04 6.17 -1.68
C ARG A 22 -11.84 5.90 -0.18
N GLY A 23 -12.72 5.08 0.39
CA GLY A 23 -12.73 4.75 1.82
C GLY A 23 -11.41 4.15 2.34
N GLY A 24 -10.53 3.65 1.48
CA GLY A 24 -9.18 3.20 1.84
C GLY A 24 -8.10 3.81 0.95
N GLN A 25 -6.96 4.13 1.56
CA GLN A 25 -5.76 4.61 0.89
C GLN A 25 -4.54 3.80 1.34
N ALA A 26 -3.60 3.55 0.43
CA ALA A 26 -2.27 3.04 0.75
C ALA A 26 -1.19 3.83 0.01
N CYS A 27 -0.21 4.39 0.71
CA CYS A 27 0.89 5.16 0.12
C CYS A 27 2.23 4.48 0.37
N TRP A 28 3.00 4.28 -0.70
CA TRP A 28 4.37 3.82 -0.66
C TRP A 28 5.32 5.01 -0.77
N THR A 29 6.28 5.08 0.14
CA THR A 29 7.38 6.04 0.11
C THR A 29 8.71 5.27 0.07
N PRO A 30 9.43 5.28 -1.05
CA PRO A 30 10.67 4.52 -1.19
C PRO A 30 11.81 5.06 -0.34
N ASN A 31 11.91 6.38 -0.14
CA ASN A 31 12.88 7.00 0.76
C ASN A 31 12.54 6.69 2.23
N GLY A 32 12.98 5.52 2.71
CA GLY A 32 12.66 4.97 4.03
C GLY A 32 11.76 3.73 4.00
N ASP A 33 11.47 3.19 2.81
CA ASP A 33 10.66 1.99 2.57
C ASP A 33 9.38 1.91 3.39
N LYS A 34 8.64 3.03 3.40
CA LYS A 34 7.45 3.18 4.23
C LYS A 34 6.21 2.89 3.43
N LEU A 35 5.35 2.08 4.03
CA LEU A 35 4.02 1.81 3.56
C LEU A 35 3.02 2.29 4.60
N GLU A 36 2.23 3.29 4.21
CA GLU A 36 1.15 3.83 5.02
C GLU A 36 -0.19 3.37 4.47
N GLY A 37 -1.11 3.01 5.34
CA GLY A 37 -2.50 2.70 5.01
C GLY A 37 -3.44 3.55 5.85
N CYS A 38 -4.41 4.20 5.22
CA CYS A 38 -5.40 5.03 5.89
C CYS A 38 -6.82 4.55 5.62
N ASP A 39 -7.64 4.62 6.66
CA ASP A 39 -9.08 4.45 6.63
C ASP A 39 -9.70 5.83 6.51
N MET A 40 -10.20 6.14 5.32
CA MET A 40 -10.67 7.47 4.94
C MET A 40 -12.17 7.62 5.18
N GLU A 41 -12.88 6.57 5.57
CA GLU A 41 -14.32 6.60 5.85
C GLU A 41 -14.68 5.77 7.09
N ALA A 42 -15.87 6.01 7.64
CA ALA A 42 -16.42 5.25 8.77
C ALA A 42 -17.63 4.43 8.31
N ASP A 43 -17.48 3.74 7.18
CA ASP A 43 -18.51 2.93 6.52
C ASP A 43 -18.60 1.49 7.10
N GLY A 44 -17.76 1.18 8.10
CA GLY A 44 -17.71 -0.12 8.74
C GLY A 44 -16.93 -1.18 7.96
N LEU A 45 -16.30 -0.80 6.85
CA LEU A 45 -15.21 -1.54 6.24
C LEU A 45 -13.87 -1.09 6.85
N ARG A 46 -12.85 -1.92 6.67
CA ARG A 46 -11.49 -1.67 7.12
C ARG A 46 -10.54 -1.81 5.93
N PRO A 47 -9.63 -0.84 5.71
CA PRO A 47 -8.58 -1.00 4.72
C PRO A 47 -7.63 -2.12 5.12
N ARG A 48 -7.47 -3.09 4.24
CA ARG A 48 -6.39 -4.06 4.26
C ARG A 48 -5.37 -3.64 3.22
N VAL A 49 -4.18 -3.34 3.68
CA VAL A 49 -3.02 -3.00 2.83
C VAL A 49 -2.10 -4.19 2.78
N GLU A 50 -1.66 -4.55 1.59
CA GLU A 50 -0.75 -5.65 1.31
C GLU A 50 0.32 -5.18 0.35
N MET A 51 1.57 -5.37 0.71
CA MET A 51 2.73 -5.10 -0.11
C MET A 51 3.47 -6.39 -0.38
N THR A 52 3.66 -6.68 -1.66
CA THR A 52 4.41 -7.84 -2.13
C THR A 52 5.71 -7.38 -2.79
N TYR A 53 6.80 -8.07 -2.50
CA TYR A 53 8.12 -7.80 -3.05
C TYR A 53 8.88 -9.13 -3.29
N PRO A 54 9.90 -9.14 -4.15
CA PRO A 54 10.81 -10.27 -4.30
C PRO A 54 11.35 -10.72 -2.94
N GLY A 55 10.97 -11.92 -2.49
CA GLY A 55 11.39 -12.49 -1.21
C GLY A 55 10.41 -12.34 -0.05
N GLY A 56 9.23 -11.73 -0.24
CA GLY A 56 8.20 -11.74 0.80
C GLY A 56 7.00 -10.84 0.55
N SER A 57 6.12 -10.80 1.55
CA SER A 57 4.97 -9.91 1.57
C SER A 57 4.72 -9.40 2.98
N VAL A 58 4.30 -8.16 3.10
CA VAL A 58 3.84 -7.54 4.35
C VAL A 58 2.40 -7.15 4.16
N SER A 59 1.52 -7.49 5.09
CA SER A 59 0.14 -6.99 5.06
C SER A 59 -0.29 -6.55 6.45
N PHE A 60 -1.13 -5.53 6.49
CA PHE A 60 -1.72 -5.04 7.73
C PHE A 60 -3.13 -4.52 7.47
N GLN A 61 -3.93 -4.53 8.52
CA GLN A 61 -5.25 -3.90 8.53
C GLN A 61 -5.16 -2.60 9.32
N VAL A 62 -5.87 -1.59 8.83
CA VAL A 62 -6.08 -0.32 9.53
C VAL A 62 -7.30 -0.49 10.43
N PHE A 63 -7.13 -0.19 11.72
CA PHE A 63 -8.18 -0.31 12.73
C PHE A 63 -8.46 1.07 13.32
N GLY A 64 -9.73 1.47 13.35
CA GLY A 64 -10.17 2.65 14.11
C GLY A 64 -11.10 3.62 13.39
N GLY A 65 -11.47 3.36 12.12
CA GLY A 65 -12.43 4.16 11.36
C GLY A 65 -11.84 5.43 10.75
N ASN A 66 -12.73 6.30 10.26
CA ASN A 66 -12.41 7.53 9.51
C ASN A 66 -11.22 8.34 10.06
N GLY A 67 -10.26 8.61 9.19
CA GLY A 67 -9.06 9.40 9.45
C GLY A 67 -7.94 8.65 10.17
N LYS A 68 -8.07 7.33 10.39
CA LYS A 68 -7.00 6.54 11.03
C LYS A 68 -6.02 6.02 10.01
N CYS A 69 -4.75 6.27 10.26
CA CYS A 69 -3.66 5.76 9.45
C CYS A 69 -2.78 4.81 10.27
N ARG A 70 -2.17 3.86 9.58
CA ARG A 70 -1.19 2.94 10.12
C ARG A 70 -0.04 2.82 9.13
N GLU A 71 1.18 2.96 9.62
CA GLU A 71 2.39 2.79 8.83
C GLU A 71 3.16 1.53 9.21
N THR A 72 3.91 1.02 8.24
CA THR A 72 4.95 0.02 8.44
C THR A 72 6.15 0.39 7.57
N ALA A 73 7.34 0.04 8.02
CA ALA A 73 8.56 0.24 7.26
C ALA A 73 9.25 -1.11 7.05
N LYS A 74 9.79 -1.33 5.86
CA LYS A 74 10.51 -2.56 5.55
C LYS A 74 11.73 -2.26 4.72
N ASN A 75 12.92 -2.35 5.29
CA ASN A 75 14.15 -2.12 4.54
C ASN A 75 14.28 -3.10 3.35
N LEU A 76 14.14 -2.59 2.13
CA LEU A 76 14.26 -3.34 0.89
C LEU A 76 15.52 -2.89 0.14
N PRO A 77 16.16 -3.77 -0.65
CA PRO A 77 17.23 -3.35 -1.54
C PRO A 77 16.73 -2.30 -2.54
N GLU A 78 17.53 -1.28 -2.84
CA GLU A 78 17.19 -0.29 -3.88
C GLU A 78 16.96 -0.97 -5.23
N GLY A 79 15.94 -0.49 -5.97
CA GLY A 79 15.49 -1.09 -7.22
C GLY A 79 14.59 -2.32 -7.04
N THR A 80 14.24 -2.69 -5.80
CA THR A 80 13.30 -3.78 -5.55
C THR A 80 11.90 -3.38 -6.02
N ARG A 81 11.31 -4.18 -6.91
CA ARG A 81 9.91 -3.97 -7.32
C ARG A 81 8.98 -4.26 -6.15
N VAL A 82 8.17 -3.27 -5.80
CA VAL A 82 7.12 -3.40 -4.79
C VAL A 82 5.76 -3.30 -5.46
N THR A 83 4.82 -4.14 -5.05
CA THR A 83 3.42 -4.08 -5.46
C THR A 83 2.59 -3.84 -4.22
N VAL A 84 1.93 -2.69 -4.14
CA VAL A 84 1.04 -2.32 -3.04
C VAL A 84 -0.39 -2.50 -3.50
N LYS A 85 -1.17 -3.20 -2.68
CA LYS A 85 -2.59 -3.48 -2.88
C LYS A 85 -3.35 -2.98 -1.65
N VAL A 86 -4.46 -2.30 -1.90
CA VAL A 86 -5.41 -1.88 -0.86
C VAL A 86 -6.79 -2.43 -1.20
N CYS A 87 -7.48 -2.99 -0.21
CA CYS A 87 -8.85 -3.45 -0.31
C CYS A 87 -9.64 -2.99 0.91
N LEU A 88 -10.94 -2.77 0.76
CA LEU A 88 -11.84 -2.63 1.89
C LEU A 88 -12.38 -4.00 2.32
N LYS A 89 -12.51 -4.23 3.62
CA LYS A 89 -12.98 -5.51 4.15
C LYS A 89 -13.92 -5.32 5.33
N LYS A 90 -15.06 -6.01 5.33
CA LYS A 90 -16.07 -5.90 6.40
C LYS A 90 -15.73 -6.80 7.59
N GLY A 91 -15.13 -6.22 8.64
CA GLY A 91 -14.65 -6.99 9.80
C GLY A 91 -13.47 -7.92 9.45
N ASP A 92 -13.01 -8.72 10.41
CA ASP A 92 -11.78 -9.51 10.24
C ASP A 92 -11.94 -10.73 9.31
N ALA A 93 -13.14 -11.33 9.25
CA ALA A 93 -13.46 -12.47 8.38
C ALA A 93 -14.20 -12.07 7.09
N GLY A 94 -14.41 -10.77 6.85
CA GLY A 94 -15.13 -10.28 5.67
C GLY A 94 -14.45 -10.61 4.34
N ARG A 95 -15.24 -10.57 3.26
CA ARG A 95 -14.70 -10.59 1.90
C ARG A 95 -14.04 -9.24 1.58
N GLU A 96 -12.92 -9.28 0.88
CA GLU A 96 -12.28 -8.08 0.33
C GLU A 96 -13.12 -7.54 -0.84
N VAL A 97 -13.37 -6.23 -0.82
CA VAL A 97 -14.12 -5.47 -1.81
C VAL A 97 -13.36 -4.19 -2.16
N TYR A 98 -13.70 -3.58 -3.29
CA TYR A 98 -13.12 -2.31 -3.75
C TYR A 98 -11.57 -2.31 -3.79
N CYS A 99 -11.00 -3.43 -4.21
CA CYS A 99 -9.56 -3.61 -4.28
C CYS A 99 -8.95 -2.79 -5.41
N ASN A 100 -7.77 -2.24 -5.13
CA ASN A 100 -6.90 -1.65 -6.12
C ASN A 100 -5.44 -1.96 -5.80
N SER A 101 -4.57 -1.91 -6.80
CA SER A 101 -3.15 -2.16 -6.61
C SER A 101 -2.30 -1.40 -7.61
N GLU A 102 -1.14 -0.94 -7.16
CA GLU A 102 -0.15 -0.27 -7.98
C GLU A 102 1.23 -0.81 -7.65
N SER A 103 2.16 -0.69 -8.59
CA SER A 103 3.53 -1.16 -8.41
C SER A 103 4.51 -0.03 -8.62
N GLY A 104 5.58 -0.05 -7.84
CA GLY A 104 6.70 0.86 -7.98
C GLY A 104 8.01 0.16 -7.62
N THR A 105 9.00 0.95 -7.31
CA THR A 105 10.32 0.48 -6.88
C THR A 105 10.69 1.12 -5.55
N ALA A 106 11.38 0.36 -4.72
CA ALA A 106 12.10 0.83 -3.53
C ALA A 106 13.35 1.60 -3.96
#